data_AF-A0AAE3SCS1-F1
#
_entry.id   AF-A0AAE3SCS1-F1
#
_cell.length_a   1.000
_cell.length_b   1.000
_cell.length_c   1.000
_cell.angle_alpha   90.00
_cell.angle_beta   90.00
_cell.angle_gamma   90.00
#
_symmetry.space_group_name_H-M   'P 1'
#
loop_
_entity.id
_entity.type
_entity.pdbx_description
1 polymer ?
#
loop_
_entity_poly.entity_id
_entity_poly.type
_entity_poly.pdbx_seq_one_letter_code
_entity_poly.pdbx_strand_id
1 'polypeptide(L)' 'MLRSAFLVATFTLPACSGGALTNIMPGEAITVNGNAFTVKQTARGVTIQNFETGRTPPTQLIANAGLAAERVTGCTVTS' A
#
# COMPACT_ATOMS: atom_id res chain seq x y z
N MET A 1 1.34 -45.16 -18.77
CA MET A 1 2.28 -44.10 -18.35
C MET A 1 1.84 -42.80 -19.00
N LEU A 2 1.00 -42.00 -18.33
CA LEU A 2 0.50 -40.73 -18.89
C LEU A 2 1.27 -39.58 -18.24
N ARG A 3 2.06 -38.89 -19.06
CA ARG A 3 2.97 -37.81 -18.67
C ARG A 3 2.19 -36.61 -18.16
N SER A 4 2.61 -36.12 -17.00
CA SER A 4 2.20 -34.85 -16.40
C SER A 4 2.31 -33.69 -17.38
N ALA A 5 1.24 -32.90 -17.49
CA ALA A 5 1.32 -31.50 -17.90
C ALA A 5 0.91 -30.67 -16.68
N PHE A 6 1.89 -30.37 -15.82
CA PHE A 6 1.72 -29.44 -14.72
C PHE A 6 1.75 -28.03 -15.34
N LEU A 7 0.58 -27.49 -15.67
CA LEU A 7 0.44 -26.10 -16.08
C LEU A 7 0.84 -25.22 -14.89
N VAL A 8 2.06 -24.67 -14.95
CA VAL A 8 2.47 -23.57 -14.09
C VAL A 8 1.67 -22.36 -14.55
N ALA A 9 0.50 -22.14 -13.94
CA ALA A 9 -0.22 -20.89 -14.05
C ALA A 9 0.63 -19.81 -13.38
N THR A 10 1.48 -19.14 -14.15
CA THR A 10 2.08 -17.86 -13.78
C THR A 10 0.93 -16.87 -13.61
N PHE A 11 0.35 -16.83 -12.41
CA PHE A 11 -0.40 -15.67 -11.96
C PHE A 11 0.59 -14.51 -11.98
N THR A 12 0.52 -13.71 -13.04
CA THR A 12 1.01 -12.34 -13.03
C THR A 12 0.18 -11.60 -11.97
N LEU A 13 0.58 -11.75 -10.71
CA LEU A 13 0.27 -10.76 -9.69
C LEU A 13 0.66 -9.43 -10.34
N PRO A 14 -0.24 -8.45 -10.47
CA PRO A 14 0.14 -7.15 -10.98
C PRO A 14 1.31 -6.69 -10.10
N ALA A 15 2.51 -6.78 -10.64
CA ALA A 15 3.69 -6.24 -10.00
C ALA A 15 3.37 -4.76 -9.91
N CYS A 16 3.11 -4.34 -8.69
CA CYS A 16 2.79 -2.98 -8.32
C CYS A 16 3.79 -2.03 -9.00
N SER A 17 3.35 -1.47 -10.12
CA SER A 17 4.21 -0.79 -11.11
C SER A 17 3.83 0.68 -11.25
N GLY A 18 2.99 1.20 -10.35
CA GLY A 18 2.44 2.54 -10.41
C GLY A 18 2.94 3.51 -9.34
N GLY A 19 3.54 3.03 -8.24
CA GLY A 19 3.92 3.85 -7.09
C GLY A 19 5.43 3.91 -6.84
N ALA A 20 5.92 5.04 -6.33
CA ALA A 20 7.29 5.19 -5.86
C ALA A 20 7.49 4.38 -4.57
N LEU A 21 8.36 3.36 -4.58
CA LEU A 21 8.68 2.58 -3.39
C LEU A 21 9.67 3.34 -2.49
N THR A 22 9.22 3.69 -1.28
CA THR A 22 10.07 4.13 -0.19
C THR A 22 10.24 2.98 0.79
N ASN A 23 11.48 2.54 1.02
CA ASN A 23 11.81 1.54 2.04
C ASN A 23 11.58 2.18 3.41
N ILE A 24 10.36 1.99 3.93
CA ILE A 24 9.92 2.52 5.21
C ILE A 24 9.88 1.35 6.17
N MET A 25 10.54 1.48 7.31
CA MET A 25 10.50 0.44 8.33
C MET A 25 9.06 0.27 8.84
N PRO A 26 8.60 -0.97 9.13
CA PRO A 26 7.27 -1.17 9.72
C PRO A 26 7.12 -0.34 11.01
N GLY A 27 6.17 0.60 11.03
CA GLY A 27 5.95 1.49 12.17
C GLY A 27 6.58 2.88 12.03
N GLU A 28 7.36 3.12 10.99
CA GLU A 28 7.88 4.45 10.66
C GLU A 28 6.78 5.34 10.06
N ALA A 29 6.79 6.61 10.46
CA ALA A 29 5.78 7.58 10.06
C ALA A 29 6.18 8.26 8.75
N ILE A 30 5.22 8.38 7.83
CA ILE A 30 5.36 9.03 6.54
C ILE A 30 4.50 10.28 6.54
N THR A 31 5.07 11.40 6.11
CA THR A 31 4.29 12.62 5.95
C THR A 31 3.80 12.77 4.51
N VAL A 32 2.48 12.88 4.34
CA VAL A 32 1.83 13.18 3.07
C VAL A 32 1.00 14.44 3.26
N ASN A 33 1.31 15.49 2.49
CA ASN A 33 0.61 16.79 2.54
C ASN A 33 0.49 17.37 3.97
N GLY A 34 1.53 17.19 4.80
CA GLY A 34 1.56 17.65 6.20
C GLY A 34 0.85 16.74 7.20
N ASN A 35 0.27 15.62 6.75
CA ASN A 35 -0.37 14.61 7.59
C ASN A 35 0.56 13.41 7.81
N ALA A 36 0.76 13.02 9.06
CA ALA A 36 1.57 11.85 9.39
C ALA A 36 0.73 10.56 9.37
N PHE A 37 1.24 9.54 8.67
CA PHE A 37 0.64 8.23 8.57
C PHE A 37 1.65 7.14 8.91
N THR A 38 1.24 6.15 9.68
CA THR A 38 1.97 4.88 9.77
C THR A 38 1.37 3.89 8.81
N VAL A 39 2.22 3.21 8.05
CA VAL A 39 1.78 2.16 7.13
C VAL A 39 2.45 0.86 7.56
N LYS A 40 1.63 -0.17 7.79
CA LYS A 40 2.08 -1.50 8.19
C LYS A 40 1.61 -2.52 7.16
N GLN A 41 2.56 -3.14 6.47
CA GLN A 41 2.27 -4.32 5.67
C GLN A 41 2.06 -5.53 6.57
N THR A 42 1.03 -6.31 6.29
CA THR A 42 0.68 -7.56 6.96
C THR A 42 0.44 -8.63 5.89
N ALA A 43 0.44 -9.91 6.30
CA ALA A 43 0.11 -11.01 5.39
C ALA A 43 -1.31 -10.91 4.77
N ARG A 44 -2.17 -10.03 5.31
CA ARG A 44 -3.55 -9.82 4.84
C ARG A 44 -3.74 -8.53 4.05
N GLY A 45 -2.68 -7.74 3.85
CA GLY A 45 -2.74 -6.44 3.19
C GLY A 45 -2.10 -5.34 4.02
N VAL A 46 -2.52 -4.09 3.79
CA VAL A 46 -1.87 -2.90 4.34
C VAL A 46 -2.79 -2.24 5.36
N THR A 47 -2.27 -1.96 6.55
CA THR A 47 -2.96 -1.15 7.56
C THR A 47 -2.37 0.25 7.56
N ILE A 48 -3.22 1.26 7.54
CA ILE A 48 -2.83 2.68 7.55
C ILE A 48 -3.43 3.32 8.79
N GLN A 49 -2.61 4.02 9.56
CA GLN A 49 -3.04 4.76 10.74
C GLN A 49 -2.68 6.23 10.58
N ASN A 50 -3.66 7.12 10.75
CA ASN A 50 -3.46 8.55 10.75
C ASN A 50 -3.51 9.07 12.19
N PHE A 51 -2.64 10.03 12.54
CA PHE A 51 -2.59 10.66 13.86
C PHE A 51 -3.05 12.12 13.85
N GLU A 52 -3.72 12.56 12.78
CA GLU A 52 -4.21 13.91 12.69
C GLU A 52 -5.44 14.11 13.60
N THR A 53 -5.50 15.28 14.23
CA THR A 53 -6.48 15.59 15.28
C THR A 53 -7.69 16.40 14.78
N GLY A 54 -7.99 16.33 13.47
CA GLY A 54 -9.24 16.85 12.90
C GLY A 54 -9.15 18.20 12.18
N ARG A 55 -7.96 18.60 11.72
CA ARG A 55 -7.78 19.82 10.91
C ARG A 55 -8.07 19.55 9.42
N THR A 56 -7.92 18.30 8.97
CA THR A 56 -8.08 17.89 7.58
C THR A 56 -9.43 17.18 7.38
N PRO A 57 -10.20 17.52 6.34
CA PRO A 57 -11.44 16.83 6.03
C PRO A 57 -11.24 15.31 5.83
N PRO A 58 -12.19 14.46 6.27
CA PRO A 58 -12.06 13.00 6.15
C PRO A 58 -11.81 12.51 4.72
N THR A 59 -12.42 13.14 3.72
CA THR A 59 -12.22 12.80 2.30
C THR A 59 -10.78 13.03 1.85
N GLN A 60 -10.14 14.11 2.29
CA GLN A 60 -8.72 14.36 2.04
C GLN A 60 -7.83 13.39 2.82
N LEU A 61 -8.19 13.03 4.05
CA LEU A 61 -7.43 12.05 4.83
C LEU A 61 -7.43 10.67 4.15
N ILE A 62 -8.55 10.25 3.57
CA ILE A 62 -8.65 8.98 2.82
C ILE A 62 -7.77 9.04 1.55
N ALA A 63 -7.82 10.14 0.80
CA ALA A 63 -6.97 10.30 -0.38
C ALA A 63 -5.47 10.30 -0.03
N ASN A 64 -5.09 10.99 1.05
CA ASN A 64 -3.71 11.02 1.55
C ASN A 64 -3.25 9.65 2.07
N ALA A 65 -4.14 8.88 2.70
CA ALA A 65 -3.88 7.51 3.11
C ALA A 65 -3.60 6.61 1.89
N GLY A 66 -4.39 6.74 0.82
CA GLY A 66 -4.13 6.06 -0.46
C GLY A 66 -2.71 6.32 -0.94
N LEU A 67 -2.32 7.59 -1.09
CA LEU A 67 -0.97 7.99 -1.50
C LEU A 67 0.13 7.44 -0.57
N ALA A 68 -0.10 7.41 0.75
CA ALA A 68 0.84 6.84 1.70
C ALA A 68 1.04 5.33 1.47
N ALA A 69 -0.04 4.59 1.20
CA ALA A 69 0.04 3.17 0.85
C ALA A 69 0.73 2.95 -0.49
N GLU A 70 0.47 3.76 -1.52
CA GLU A 70 1.18 3.68 -2.81
C GLU A 70 2.69 3.87 -2.64
N ARG A 71 3.10 4.82 -1.78
CA ARG A 71 4.52 5.08 -1.50
C ARG A 71 5.24 3.94 -0.79
N VAL A 72 4.51 3.15 0.01
CA VAL A 72 5.08 2.04 0.79
C VAL A 72 5.06 0.74 0.01
N THR A 73 4.03 0.54 -0.79
CA THR A 73 3.76 -0.74 -1.46
C THR A 73 4.18 -0.73 -2.92
N GLY A 74 4.35 0.45 -3.52
CA GLY A 74 4.52 0.62 -4.97
C GLY A 74 3.24 0.36 -5.76
N CYS A 75 2.14 0.01 -5.09
CA CYS A 75 0.87 -0.39 -5.70
C CYS A 75 -0.06 0.81 -5.78
N THR A 76 -0.63 1.09 -6.94
CA THR A 76 -1.72 2.06 -7.05
C THR A 76 -2.92 1.56 -6.25
N VAL A 77 -3.49 2.43 -5.42
CA VAL A 77 -4.67 2.11 -4.59
C VAL A 77 -5.93 2.56 -5.35
N THR A 78 -6.75 1.60 -5.78
CA THR A 78 -8.09 1.89 -6.31
C THR A 78 -9.09 1.89 -5.15
N SER A 79 -9.62 3.08 -4.83
CA SER A 79 -10.66 3.31 -3.83
C SER A 79 -12.05 3.29 -4.43
#